data_AF-A0A671SX50-F1
#
_entry.id   AF-A0A671SX50-F1
#
_cell.length_a   1.000
_cell.length_b   1.000
_cell.length_c   1.000
_cell.angle_alpha   90.00
_cell.angle_beta   90.00
_cell.angle_gamma   90.00
#
_symmetry.space_group_name_H-M   'P 1'
#
loop_
_entity.id
_entity.type
_entity.pdbx_description
1 polymer ?
#
loop_
_entity_poly.entity_id
_entity_poly.type
_entity_poly.pdbx_seq_one_letter_code
_entity_poly.pdbx_strand_id
1 'polypeptide(L)'
;LFTCQTSSFQESIDVDERDADFDNEEIAGYSQKIQQINSYYAIYYYQNTSLTLLDASLPPEAEPELRSYISRRLSKGALLGGMGNIATVELSIPEQAVGCYCCLLEQEKSPEQPDADGNGWVVILNTFSLTLQTFRIELDKYVQGLQGCLTPELRTNLETEVRPYLNRWYEESVMHIHKVVQLLQANVGYLLHAALSHKLFEVTGADEKTKADIARFIKAASLQGLVQEDTLCKAISEDSHSSLIIDCSTSPPTLTNKVSNRFCNDWIQAFLNAAERFNPFLLRQILENFKLKAIQDMNNLKRFIRQAEMSHYALFRCCLFLQSCGNGDVLLQNARAEHSSLPEACGIIKVLEEFLGEHAQGTLY
;
A
#
# COMPACT_ATOMS: atom_id res chain seq x y z
N LEU A 1 14.18 -32.14 -41.45
CA LEU A 1 13.83 -30.74 -41.80
C LEU A 1 12.98 -30.19 -40.67
N PHE A 2 13.61 -29.58 -39.67
CA PHE A 2 13.22 -28.31 -39.05
C PHE A 2 14.35 -27.96 -38.06
N THR A 3 14.74 -26.70 -38.12
CA THR A 3 16.08 -26.17 -37.94
C THR A 3 16.31 -25.62 -36.55
N CYS A 4 17.48 -25.93 -35.98
CA CYS A 4 18.09 -25.16 -34.91
C CYS A 4 18.29 -23.71 -35.36
N GLN A 5 17.81 -22.75 -34.57
CA GLN A 5 18.25 -21.37 -34.63
C GLN A 5 18.80 -20.98 -33.26
N THR A 6 20.12 -21.04 -33.16
CA THR A 6 20.93 -20.28 -32.20
C THR A 6 20.86 -18.81 -32.60
N SER A 7 20.21 -17.98 -31.80
CA SER A 7 20.26 -16.53 -31.93
C SER A 7 21.30 -16.00 -30.92
N SER A 8 22.42 -15.55 -31.48
CA SER A 8 23.45 -14.80 -30.79
C SER A 8 22.92 -13.42 -30.40
N PHE A 9 23.01 -13.08 -29.12
CA PHE A 9 22.96 -11.69 -28.68
C PHE A 9 24.12 -11.47 -27.70
N GLN A 10 25.25 -11.06 -28.28
CA GLN A 10 26.33 -10.38 -27.59
C GLN A 10 26.12 -8.88 -27.76
N GLU A 11 26.26 -8.18 -26.64
CA GLU A 11 26.74 -6.81 -26.48
C GLU A 11 25.93 -5.66 -27.12
N SER A 12 25.16 -5.02 -26.25
CA SER A 12 25.30 -3.57 -26.05
C SER A 12 25.04 -3.27 -24.57
N ILE A 13 26.12 -3.24 -23.80
CA ILE A 13 26.19 -2.57 -22.50
C ILE A 13 26.28 -1.09 -22.81
N ASP A 14 25.22 -0.36 -22.52
CA ASP A 14 25.26 1.02 -22.06
C ASP A 14 23.94 1.27 -21.32
N VAL A 15 23.99 1.09 -20.00
CA VAL A 15 22.94 1.60 -19.12
C VAL A 15 23.49 2.92 -18.63
N ASP A 16 23.07 4.01 -19.29
CA ASP A 16 23.23 5.35 -18.75
C ASP A 16 22.66 5.37 -17.33
N GLU A 17 23.54 5.46 -16.34
CA GLU A 17 23.23 5.92 -14.99
C GLU A 17 22.80 7.38 -15.11
N ARG A 18 21.53 7.61 -15.45
CA ARG A 18 20.89 8.89 -15.20
C ARG A 18 20.49 8.91 -13.74
N ASP A 19 21.37 9.48 -12.93
CA ASP A 19 21.05 10.05 -11.64
C ASP A 19 19.78 10.90 -11.81
N ALA A 20 18.71 10.43 -11.18
CA ALA A 20 17.44 11.10 -11.14
C ALA A 20 17.53 12.20 -10.08
N ASP A 21 18.31 13.25 -10.36
CA ASP A 21 18.21 14.54 -9.68
C ASP A 21 16.85 15.13 -10.06
N PHE A 22 15.80 14.77 -9.33
CA PHE A 22 14.50 15.40 -9.44
C PHE A 22 14.42 16.57 -8.48
N ASP A 23 14.31 17.76 -9.07
CA ASP A 23 14.21 19.06 -8.44
C ASP A 23 13.21 19.07 -7.26
N ASN A 24 13.75 19.39 -6.09
CA ASN A 24 13.04 19.50 -4.81
C ASN A 24 12.15 20.77 -4.72
N GLU A 25 12.03 21.54 -5.81
CA GLU A 25 11.46 22.89 -5.79
C GLU A 25 9.93 22.95 -5.91
N GLU A 26 9.25 21.95 -6.50
CA GLU A 26 7.77 21.95 -6.57
C GLU A 26 7.07 21.56 -5.26
N ILE A 27 7.80 20.96 -4.30
CA ILE A 27 7.22 20.49 -3.03
C ILE A 27 7.27 21.59 -1.94
N ALA A 28 8.13 22.59 -2.10
CA ALA A 28 8.36 23.63 -1.08
C ALA A 28 7.13 24.54 -0.84
N GLY A 29 6.26 24.71 -1.83
CA GLY A 29 5.06 25.57 -1.74
C GLY A 29 3.95 25.02 -0.84
N TYR A 30 3.96 23.73 -0.50
CA TYR A 30 2.90 23.07 0.29
C TYR A 30 3.15 23.12 1.81
N SER A 31 4.29 23.67 2.24
CA SER A 31 4.86 23.42 3.58
C SER A 31 4.28 24.22 4.74
N GLN A 32 3.41 25.23 4.51
CA GLN A 32 3.04 26.20 5.56
C GLN A 32 1.54 26.28 5.92
N LYS A 33 0.68 25.41 5.37
CA LYS A 33 -0.77 25.38 5.69
C LYS A 33 -1.36 23.99 5.98
N ILE A 34 -0.54 23.01 6.39
CA ILE A 34 -1.02 21.64 6.72
C ILE A 34 -1.57 21.60 8.16
N GLN A 35 -2.52 22.47 8.52
CA GLN A 35 -3.18 22.45 9.84
C GLN A 35 -4.63 21.98 9.83
N GLN A 36 -5.22 21.70 8.67
CA GLN A 36 -6.49 20.97 8.53
C GLN A 36 -6.56 20.49 7.08
N ILE A 37 -6.25 19.21 6.82
CA ILE A 37 -6.60 18.63 5.52
C ILE A 37 -8.12 18.54 5.51
N ASN A 38 -8.75 19.46 4.79
CA ASN A 38 -10.19 19.51 4.63
C ASN A 38 -10.64 18.25 3.87
N SER A 39 -11.23 17.31 4.60
CA SER A 39 -11.82 16.09 4.07
C SER A 39 -13.34 16.20 4.10
N TYR A 40 -13.99 15.99 2.95
CA TYR A 40 -15.44 16.08 2.84
C TYR A 40 -16.04 14.77 2.36
N TYR A 41 -17.34 14.61 2.55
CA TYR A 41 -18.11 13.52 1.96
C TYR A 41 -19.44 14.04 1.40
N ALA A 42 -20.01 13.27 0.49
CA ALA A 42 -21.41 13.40 0.10
C ALA A 42 -22.00 12.01 -0.15
N ILE A 43 -23.27 11.84 0.18
CA ILE A 43 -24.02 10.62 -0.10
C ILE A 43 -25.32 10.97 -0.81
N TYR A 44 -25.57 10.28 -1.91
CA TYR A 44 -26.75 10.45 -2.75
C TYR A 44 -27.52 9.14 -2.86
N TYR A 45 -28.84 9.25 -2.92
CA TYR A 45 -29.69 8.16 -3.37
C TYR A 45 -29.88 8.27 -4.89
N TYR A 46 -29.52 7.20 -5.59
CA TYR A 46 -29.66 7.09 -7.03
C TYR A 46 -30.85 6.19 -7.36
N GLN A 47 -31.84 6.74 -8.04
CA GLN A 47 -33.05 6.04 -8.47
C GLN A 47 -33.55 6.60 -9.80
N ASN A 48 -33.89 5.73 -10.75
CA ASN A 48 -34.49 6.10 -12.04
C ASN A 48 -33.74 7.25 -12.74
N THR A 49 -32.41 7.16 -12.82
CA THR A 49 -31.51 8.19 -13.40
C THR A 49 -31.45 9.54 -12.67
N SER A 50 -32.10 9.66 -11.51
CA SER A 50 -32.09 10.86 -10.66
C SER A 50 -31.19 10.68 -9.44
N LEU A 51 -30.51 11.75 -9.02
CA LEU A 51 -29.70 11.82 -7.81
C LEU A 51 -30.39 12.71 -6.78
N THR A 52 -30.72 12.13 -5.63
CA THR A 52 -31.27 12.84 -4.48
C THR A 52 -30.21 12.93 -3.40
N LEU A 53 -29.87 14.15 -2.96
CA LEU A 53 -28.92 14.35 -1.87
C LEU A 53 -29.53 13.79 -0.56
N LEU A 54 -28.74 12.98 0.15
CA LEU A 54 -29.10 12.47 1.47
C LEU A 54 -28.36 13.25 2.57
N ASP A 55 -27.04 13.36 2.45
CA ASP A 55 -26.20 14.12 3.37
C ASP A 55 -24.89 14.57 2.69
N ALA A 56 -24.32 15.68 3.13
CA ALA A 56 -23.00 16.13 2.69
C ALA A 56 -22.33 16.99 3.76
N SER A 57 -21.00 16.89 3.86
CA SER A 57 -20.19 17.80 4.68
C SER A 57 -19.53 18.93 3.86
N LEU A 58 -19.79 18.97 2.56
CA LEU A 58 -19.28 19.99 1.63
C LEU A 58 -19.96 21.34 1.83
N PRO A 59 -19.28 22.46 1.49
CA PRO A 59 -19.93 23.76 1.36
C PRO A 59 -21.13 23.72 0.40
N PRO A 60 -22.22 24.46 0.69
CA PRO A 60 -23.44 24.43 -0.12
C PRO A 60 -23.22 24.92 -1.57
N GLU A 61 -22.17 25.69 -1.83
CA GLU A 61 -21.79 26.15 -3.17
C GLU A 61 -21.17 25.03 -4.02
N ALA A 62 -20.47 24.08 -3.40
CA ALA A 62 -19.73 23.02 -4.08
C ALA A 62 -20.56 21.76 -4.36
N GLU A 63 -21.57 21.49 -3.51
CA GLU A 63 -22.49 20.36 -3.69
C GLU A 63 -23.16 20.32 -5.08
N PRO A 64 -23.77 21.39 -5.60
CA PRO A 64 -24.48 21.33 -6.88
C PRO A 64 -23.54 21.03 -8.06
N GLU A 65 -22.30 21.51 -8.00
CA GLU A 65 -21.27 21.22 -9.01
C GLU A 65 -20.87 19.76 -8.99
N LEU A 66 -20.64 19.20 -7.79
CA LEU A 66 -20.34 17.79 -7.60
C LEU A 66 -21.49 16.91 -8.11
N ARG A 67 -22.74 17.24 -7.76
CA ARG A 67 -23.92 16.49 -8.22
C ARG A 67 -24.05 16.50 -9.74
N SER A 68 -23.79 17.63 -10.39
CA SER A 68 -23.79 17.76 -11.86
C SER A 68 -22.69 16.89 -12.50
N TYR A 69 -21.49 16.89 -11.92
CA TYR A 69 -20.38 16.05 -12.37
C TYR A 69 -20.73 14.55 -12.30
N ILE A 70 -21.33 14.11 -11.20
CA ILE A 70 -21.67 12.71 -10.96
C ILE A 70 -22.83 12.26 -11.84
N SER A 71 -23.86 13.09 -12.01
CA SER A 71 -24.96 12.83 -12.94
C SER A 71 -24.44 12.56 -14.36
N ARG A 72 -23.44 13.34 -14.81
CA ARG A 72 -22.78 13.14 -16.10
C ARG A 72 -21.95 11.86 -16.18
N ARG A 73 -21.38 11.39 -15.06
CA ARG A 73 -20.63 10.11 -15.02
C ARG A 73 -21.56 8.90 -15.02
N LEU A 74 -22.66 8.97 -14.27
CA LEU A 74 -23.69 7.93 -14.24
C LEU A 74 -24.36 7.77 -15.60
N SER A 75 -24.71 8.86 -16.28
CA SER A 75 -25.31 8.79 -17.63
C SER A 75 -24.40 8.16 -18.69
N LYS A 76 -23.08 8.13 -18.44
CA LYS A 76 -22.08 7.47 -19.29
C LYS A 76 -21.76 6.03 -18.87
N GLY A 77 -22.40 5.51 -17.81
CA GLY A 77 -22.11 4.18 -17.27
C GLY A 77 -20.71 4.05 -16.65
N ALA A 78 -20.12 5.16 -16.19
CA ALA A 78 -18.72 5.20 -15.72
C ALA A 78 -18.52 4.72 -14.26
N LEU A 79 -19.60 4.39 -13.56
CA LEU A 79 -19.57 3.85 -12.19
C LEU A 79 -20.06 2.40 -12.24
N LEU A 80 -19.16 1.48 -11.91
CA LEU A 80 -19.46 0.06 -11.79
C LEU A 80 -19.78 -0.24 -10.32
N GLY A 81 -20.82 -1.04 -10.08
CA GLY A 81 -21.22 -1.44 -8.73
C GLY A 81 -20.06 -2.05 -7.95
N GLY A 82 -19.82 -1.55 -6.73
CA GLY A 82 -18.86 -2.13 -5.78
C GLY A 82 -17.38 -1.79 -6.01
N MET A 83 -17.02 -1.08 -7.09
CA MET A 83 -15.66 -0.57 -7.32
C MET A 83 -15.64 0.94 -7.43
N GLY A 84 -14.89 1.59 -6.54
CA GLY A 84 -14.73 3.04 -6.57
C GLY A 84 -13.92 3.52 -7.76
N ASN A 85 -14.29 4.70 -8.24
CA ASN A 85 -13.61 5.46 -9.29
C ASN A 85 -13.07 6.74 -8.68
N ILE A 86 -11.80 7.05 -8.95
CA ILE A 86 -11.13 8.25 -8.44
C ILE A 86 -10.90 9.20 -9.61
N ALA A 87 -11.24 10.46 -9.40
CA ALA A 87 -11.03 11.50 -10.37
C ALA A 87 -10.75 12.84 -9.70
N THR A 88 -10.08 13.71 -10.42
CA THR A 88 -9.92 15.09 -10.02
C THR A 88 -11.14 15.89 -10.44
N VAL A 89 -11.68 16.69 -9.52
CA VAL A 89 -12.84 17.56 -9.73
C VAL A 89 -12.49 18.96 -9.30
N GLU A 90 -12.78 19.93 -10.15
CA GLU A 90 -12.71 21.35 -9.82
C GLU A 90 -14.04 21.77 -9.21
N LEU A 91 -14.00 22.22 -7.95
CA LEU A 91 -15.16 22.71 -7.21
C LEU A 91 -14.91 24.15 -6.78
N SER A 92 -15.98 24.93 -6.63
CA SER A 92 -15.97 26.30 -6.09
C SER A 92 -15.68 26.36 -4.58
N ILE A 93 -14.68 25.60 -4.12
CA ILE A 93 -14.13 25.62 -2.75
C ILE A 93 -12.80 26.40 -2.83
N PRO A 94 -12.47 27.28 -1.86
CA PRO A 94 -11.27 28.10 -1.96
C PRO A 94 -10.02 27.23 -2.08
N GLU A 95 -9.36 27.37 -3.24
CA GLU A 95 -8.05 26.88 -3.65
C GLU A 95 -7.89 25.36 -3.82
N GLN A 96 -7.88 24.96 -5.11
CA GLN A 96 -7.36 23.71 -5.72
C GLN A 96 -8.35 22.62 -6.10
N ALA A 97 -7.95 21.90 -7.15
CA ALA A 97 -8.63 20.72 -7.66
C ALA A 97 -8.63 19.61 -6.58
N VAL A 98 -9.79 19.00 -6.39
CA VAL A 98 -10.05 18.04 -5.31
C VAL A 98 -9.96 16.62 -5.86
N GLY A 99 -9.24 15.74 -5.17
CA GLY A 99 -9.31 14.30 -5.40
C GLY A 99 -10.65 13.78 -4.90
N CYS A 100 -11.45 13.24 -5.81
CA CYS A 100 -12.79 12.74 -5.57
C CYS A 100 -12.83 11.22 -5.80
N TYR A 101 -13.02 10.47 -4.72
CA TYR A 101 -13.42 9.07 -4.79
C TYR A 101 -14.93 8.99 -4.89
N CYS A 102 -15.45 8.17 -5.81
CA CYS A 102 -16.87 7.94 -6.01
C CYS A 102 -17.16 6.44 -6.17
N CYS A 103 -18.11 5.92 -5.43
CA CYS A 103 -18.54 4.52 -5.52
C CYS A 103 -20.07 4.43 -5.56
N LEU A 104 -20.59 3.54 -6.42
CA LEU A 104 -22.00 3.17 -6.45
C LEU A 104 -22.18 1.85 -5.68
N LEU A 105 -22.93 1.90 -4.60
CA LEU A 105 -23.38 0.75 -3.84
C LEU A 105 -24.78 0.38 -4.33
N GLU A 106 -24.89 -0.72 -5.08
CA GLU A 106 -26.17 -1.22 -5.56
C GLU A 106 -27.01 -1.74 -4.39
N GLN A 107 -28.30 -1.45 -4.42
CA GLN A 107 -29.26 -2.02 -3.48
C GLN A 107 -29.44 -3.51 -3.78
N GLU A 108 -29.47 -4.35 -2.74
CA GLU A 108 -29.75 -5.78 -2.91
C GLU A 108 -31.11 -5.96 -3.61
N LYS A 109 -31.11 -6.76 -4.68
CA LYS A 109 -32.32 -7.05 -5.47
C LYS A 109 -33.30 -7.83 -4.61
N SER A 110 -34.40 -7.19 -4.19
CA SER A 110 -35.51 -7.90 -3.56
C SER A 110 -36.18 -8.83 -4.59
N PRO A 111 -36.58 -10.06 -4.22
CA PRO A 111 -37.28 -10.99 -5.12
C PRO A 111 -38.65 -10.47 -5.60
N GLU A 112 -39.18 -9.41 -4.98
CA GLU A 112 -40.49 -8.81 -5.29
C GLU A 112 -40.43 -7.69 -6.35
N GLN A 113 -39.23 -7.20 -6.70
CA GLN A 113 -39.05 -6.14 -7.73
C GLN A 113 -37.86 -6.45 -8.66
N PRO A 114 -38.04 -7.29 -9.70
CA PRO A 114 -37.00 -7.62 -10.67
C PRO A 114 -36.61 -6.44 -11.59
N ASP A 115 -37.47 -5.41 -11.69
CA ASP A 115 -37.28 -4.24 -12.56
C ASP A 115 -36.55 -3.04 -11.88
N ALA A 116 -36.08 -3.19 -10.64
CA ALA A 116 -35.33 -2.15 -9.92
C ALA A 116 -33.85 -2.07 -10.37
N ASP A 117 -33.59 -2.18 -11.68
CA ASP A 117 -32.24 -2.10 -12.22
C ASP A 117 -31.65 -0.72 -11.95
N GLY A 118 -30.62 -0.69 -11.10
CA GLY A 118 -29.79 0.50 -10.88
C GLY A 118 -30.16 1.39 -9.70
N ASN A 119 -31.02 0.96 -8.76
CA ASN A 119 -31.17 1.68 -7.49
C ASN A 119 -29.95 1.46 -6.59
N GLY A 120 -29.49 2.52 -5.93
CA GLY A 120 -28.34 2.42 -5.04
C GLY A 120 -27.96 3.73 -4.37
N TRP A 121 -26.84 3.68 -3.66
CA TRP A 121 -26.25 4.82 -2.98
C TRP A 121 -24.93 5.20 -3.62
N VAL A 122 -24.79 6.47 -3.98
CA VAL A 122 -23.52 7.00 -4.46
C VAL A 122 -22.83 7.66 -3.28
N VAL A 123 -21.68 7.12 -2.90
CA VAL A 123 -20.83 7.65 -1.83
C VAL A 123 -19.63 8.35 -2.44
N ILE A 124 -19.40 9.58 -2.00
CA ILE A 124 -18.31 10.43 -2.47
C ILE A 124 -17.44 10.85 -1.29
N LEU A 125 -16.12 10.71 -1.46
CA LEU A 125 -15.11 11.12 -0.49
C LEU A 125 -14.12 12.05 -1.18
N ASN A 126 -13.94 13.24 -0.63
CA ASN A 126 -13.25 14.35 -1.26
C ASN A 126 -12.10 14.88 -0.39
N THR A 127 -10.91 15.05 -0.95
CA THR A 127 -9.75 15.65 -0.27
C THR A 127 -8.90 16.44 -1.26
N PHE A 128 -8.16 17.44 -0.79
CA PHE A 128 -7.27 18.29 -1.60
C PHE A 128 -5.98 17.59 -2.07
N SER A 129 -6.01 16.27 -2.24
CA SER A 129 -4.85 15.49 -2.67
C SER A 129 -5.13 14.76 -3.97
N LEU A 130 -4.31 15.06 -4.97
CA LEU A 130 -4.32 14.40 -6.28
C LEU A 130 -3.83 12.95 -6.21
N THR A 131 -3.18 12.55 -5.11
CA THR A 131 -2.65 11.19 -4.92
C THR A 131 -3.62 10.27 -4.18
N LEU A 132 -4.89 10.66 -4.03
CA LEU A 132 -5.96 9.82 -3.44
C LEU A 132 -6.05 8.43 -4.10
N GLN A 133 -5.67 8.32 -5.37
CA GLN A 133 -5.61 7.05 -6.11
C GLN A 133 -4.80 5.96 -5.39
N THR A 134 -3.76 6.34 -4.64
CA THR A 134 -2.91 5.40 -3.90
C THR A 134 -3.65 4.67 -2.77
N PHE A 135 -4.81 5.20 -2.32
CA PHE A 135 -5.65 4.65 -1.26
C PHE A 135 -6.95 4.01 -1.77
N ARG A 136 -7.08 3.77 -3.08
CA ARG A 136 -8.32 3.26 -3.69
C ARG A 136 -8.84 1.99 -2.99
N ILE A 137 -7.97 1.04 -2.70
CA ILE A 137 -8.34 -0.26 -2.13
C ILE A 137 -8.87 -0.08 -0.70
N GLU A 138 -8.25 0.81 0.06
CA GLU A 138 -8.66 1.17 1.42
C GLU A 138 -10.02 1.87 1.41
N LEU A 139 -10.24 2.79 0.48
CA LEU A 139 -11.52 3.50 0.31
C LEU A 139 -12.64 2.57 -0.15
N ASP A 140 -12.36 1.63 -1.06
CA ASP A 140 -13.32 0.61 -1.48
C ASP A 140 -13.81 -0.21 -0.29
N LYS A 141 -12.88 -0.71 0.54
CA LYS A 141 -13.22 -1.46 1.75
C LYS A 141 -13.99 -0.62 2.77
N TYR A 142 -13.62 0.65 2.90
CA TYR A 142 -14.30 1.57 3.80
C TYR A 142 -15.76 1.76 3.36
N VAL A 143 -16.00 2.04 2.09
CA VAL A 143 -17.36 2.26 1.59
C VAL A 143 -18.17 0.97 1.57
N GLN A 144 -17.56 -0.20 1.34
CA GLN A 144 -18.24 -1.49 1.50
C GLN A 144 -18.75 -1.71 2.94
N GLY A 145 -18.05 -1.18 3.95
CA GLY A 145 -18.50 -1.22 5.35
C GLY A 145 -19.83 -0.51 5.63
N LEU A 146 -20.26 0.38 4.72
CA LEU A 146 -21.56 1.06 4.83
C LEU A 146 -22.75 0.21 4.37
N GLN A 147 -22.54 -0.87 3.60
CA GLN A 147 -23.63 -1.64 3.00
C GLN A 147 -24.66 -2.11 4.04
N GLY A 148 -24.22 -2.53 5.22
CA GLY A 148 -25.12 -2.97 6.30
C GLY A 148 -25.95 -1.85 6.94
N CYS A 149 -25.56 -0.58 6.80
CA CYS A 149 -26.26 0.58 7.37
C CYS A 149 -27.21 1.26 6.35
N LEU A 150 -27.07 0.94 5.06
CA LEU A 150 -27.82 1.53 3.97
C LEU A 150 -29.09 0.72 3.71
N THR A 151 -30.14 0.96 4.51
CA THR A 151 -31.47 0.34 4.33
C THR A 151 -32.49 1.36 3.79
N PRO A 152 -33.67 0.93 3.33
CA PRO A 152 -34.75 1.86 2.95
C PRO A 152 -35.17 2.83 4.08
N GLU A 153 -34.95 2.49 5.36
CA GLU A 153 -35.16 3.40 6.50
C GLU A 153 -33.97 4.34 6.80
N LEU A 154 -33.06 4.52 5.85
CA LEU A 154 -31.82 5.28 5.97
C LEU A 154 -31.94 6.63 6.69
N ARG A 155 -33.07 7.34 6.55
CA ARG A 155 -33.28 8.64 7.21
C ARG A 155 -33.13 8.57 8.74
N THR A 156 -33.46 7.45 9.36
CA THR A 156 -33.33 7.27 10.82
C THR A 156 -31.89 6.99 11.23
N ASN A 157 -31.16 6.20 10.44
CA ASN A 157 -29.77 5.81 10.72
C ASN A 157 -28.74 6.85 10.23
N LEU A 158 -29.18 7.82 9.43
CA LEU A 158 -28.31 8.81 8.79
C LEU A 158 -27.49 9.60 9.83
N GLU A 159 -28.17 10.08 10.87
CA GLU A 159 -27.55 10.91 11.91
C GLU A 159 -26.73 10.10 12.93
N THR A 160 -27.18 8.88 13.24
CA THR A 160 -26.61 8.06 14.33
C THR A 160 -25.47 7.16 13.87
N GLU A 161 -25.53 6.64 12.64
CA GLU A 161 -24.58 5.64 12.14
C GLU A 161 -23.80 6.16 10.92
N VAL A 162 -24.50 6.63 9.88
CA VAL A 162 -23.89 6.92 8.58
C VAL A 162 -23.05 8.20 8.59
N ARG A 163 -23.57 9.30 9.14
CA ARG A 163 -22.83 10.57 9.25
C ARG A 163 -21.57 10.43 10.13
N PRO A 164 -21.63 9.83 11.34
CA PRO A 164 -20.42 9.60 12.14
C PRO A 164 -19.43 8.64 11.49
N TYR A 165 -19.92 7.65 10.73
CA TYR A 165 -19.07 6.78 9.93
C TYR A 165 -18.38 7.60 8.83
N LEU A 166 -19.11 8.25 7.94
CA LEU A 166 -18.54 9.01 6.83
C LEU A 166 -17.55 10.08 7.31
N ASN A 167 -17.82 10.80 8.40
CA ASN A 167 -16.88 11.80 8.94
C ASN A 167 -15.49 11.23 9.32
N ARG A 168 -15.37 9.93 9.58
CA ARG A 168 -14.11 9.28 9.97
C ARG A 168 -13.33 8.69 8.79
N TRP A 169 -13.81 8.84 7.56
CA TRP A 169 -13.23 8.17 6.38
C TRP A 169 -11.73 8.47 6.20
N TYR A 170 -11.34 9.73 6.39
CA TYR A 170 -9.97 10.17 6.20
C TYR A 170 -9.05 9.56 7.27
N GLU A 171 -9.51 9.61 8.50
CA GLU A 171 -8.82 9.08 9.67
C GLU A 171 -8.66 7.54 9.62
N GLU A 172 -9.65 6.81 9.12
CA GLU A 172 -9.63 5.35 9.05
C GLU A 172 -8.91 4.84 7.77
N SER A 173 -9.08 5.52 6.64
CA SER A 173 -8.54 5.04 5.35
C SER A 173 -7.15 5.60 5.03
N VAL A 174 -6.87 6.85 5.38
CA VAL A 174 -5.66 7.57 4.93
C VAL A 174 -4.61 7.65 6.04
N MET A 175 -5.03 7.91 7.29
CA MET A 175 -4.09 8.24 8.38
C MET A 175 -3.38 7.03 9.01
N HIS A 176 -3.72 5.79 8.65
CA HIS A 176 -3.17 4.58 9.27
C HIS A 176 -1.62 4.54 9.21
N ILE A 177 -1.01 4.94 8.08
CA ILE A 177 0.45 4.97 7.95
C ILE A 177 1.06 6.00 8.90
N HIS A 178 0.48 7.21 8.93
CA HIS A 178 0.95 8.28 9.79
C HIS A 178 0.92 7.89 11.27
N LYS A 179 -0.19 7.31 11.74
CA LYS A 179 -0.35 6.86 13.13
C LYS A 179 0.66 5.81 13.52
N VAL A 180 0.88 4.82 12.66
CA VAL A 180 1.85 3.74 12.92
C VAL A 180 3.27 4.28 12.99
N VAL A 181 3.64 5.21 12.10
CA VAL A 181 4.96 5.87 12.14
C VAL A 181 5.11 6.72 13.40
N GLN A 182 4.09 7.47 13.80
CA GLN A 182 4.09 8.24 15.05
C GLN A 182 4.15 7.35 16.30
N LEU A 183 3.51 6.18 16.26
CA LEU A 183 3.51 5.25 17.38
C LEU A 183 4.88 4.59 17.56
N LEU A 184 5.49 4.11 16.47
CA LEU A 184 6.70 3.29 16.51
C LEU A 184 7.99 4.08 16.36
N GLN A 185 7.93 5.29 15.80
CA GLN A 185 9.08 6.15 15.58
C GLN A 185 10.20 5.39 14.85
N ALA A 186 11.43 5.40 15.37
CA ALA A 186 12.57 4.69 14.80
C ALA A 186 12.35 3.17 14.71
N ASN A 187 11.40 2.60 15.44
CA ASN A 187 11.09 1.17 15.36
C ASN A 187 10.31 0.77 14.09
N VAL A 188 9.92 1.72 13.24
CA VAL A 188 9.26 1.43 11.95
C VAL A 188 10.09 0.51 11.05
N GLY A 189 11.43 0.59 11.12
CA GLY A 189 12.33 -0.28 10.35
C GLY A 189 12.10 -1.77 10.61
N TYR A 190 11.77 -2.15 11.85
CA TYR A 190 11.47 -3.54 12.21
C TYR A 190 10.15 -4.03 11.60
N LEU A 191 9.16 -3.15 11.42
CA LEU A 191 7.90 -3.49 10.74
C LEU A 191 8.11 -3.63 9.23
N LEU A 192 8.92 -2.75 8.63
CA LEU A 192 9.28 -2.83 7.22
C LEU A 192 9.99 -4.16 6.92
N HIS A 193 10.92 -4.56 7.79
CA HIS A 193 11.61 -5.86 7.69
C HIS A 193 10.62 -7.02 7.80
N ALA A 194 9.78 -7.03 8.84
CA ALA A 194 8.78 -8.08 9.04
C ALA A 194 7.80 -8.20 7.85
N ALA A 195 7.42 -7.07 7.25
CA ALA A 195 6.52 -7.04 6.09
C ALA A 195 7.16 -7.67 4.84
N LEU A 196 8.46 -7.49 4.61
CA LEU A 196 9.17 -8.09 3.47
C LEU A 196 9.58 -9.55 3.70
N SER A 197 9.83 -9.94 4.96
CA SER A 197 10.16 -11.32 5.34
C SER A 197 8.92 -12.21 5.56
N HIS A 198 7.71 -11.69 5.35
CA HIS A 198 6.44 -12.39 5.63
C HIS A 198 6.36 -12.95 7.06
N LYS A 199 7.00 -12.25 8.01
CA LYS A 199 7.08 -12.68 9.41
C LYS A 199 5.74 -12.46 10.10
N LEU A 200 5.26 -13.47 10.83
CA LEU A 200 4.08 -13.33 11.68
C LEU A 200 4.33 -12.26 12.75
N PHE A 201 3.29 -11.49 13.08
CA PHE A 201 3.36 -10.47 14.11
C PHE A 201 2.19 -10.60 15.08
N GLU A 202 2.44 -10.22 16.33
CA GLU A 202 1.46 -10.20 17.41
C GLU A 202 1.49 -8.84 18.08
N VAL A 203 0.32 -8.22 18.25
CA VAL A 203 0.20 -6.92 18.91
C VAL A 203 -0.51 -7.10 20.24
N THR A 204 0.16 -6.74 21.33
CA THR A 204 -0.32 -6.83 22.70
C THR A 204 -0.40 -5.45 23.34
N GLY A 205 -1.23 -5.28 24.37
CA GLY A 205 -1.36 -4.00 25.09
C GLY A 205 -1.97 -2.84 24.28
N ALA A 206 -2.55 -3.10 23.10
CA ALA A 206 -3.13 -2.09 22.21
C ALA A 206 -4.66 -2.22 22.08
N ASP A 207 -5.33 -1.12 21.73
CA ASP A 207 -6.74 -1.14 21.34
C ASP A 207 -6.92 -1.73 19.92
N GLU A 208 -8.14 -2.14 19.59
CA GLU A 208 -8.43 -2.78 18.30
C GLU A 208 -8.14 -1.84 17.11
N LYS A 209 -8.26 -0.52 17.30
CA LYS A 209 -7.93 0.46 16.28
C LYS A 209 -6.43 0.48 15.97
N THR A 210 -5.58 0.53 16.99
CA THR A 210 -4.12 0.48 16.81
C THR A 210 -3.67 -0.84 16.19
N LYS A 211 -4.25 -1.97 16.63
CA LYS A 211 -3.99 -3.28 16.02
C LYS A 211 -4.34 -3.30 14.53
N ALA A 212 -5.50 -2.75 14.17
CA ALA A 212 -5.94 -2.65 12.79
C ALA A 212 -5.02 -1.74 11.96
N ASP A 213 -4.60 -0.59 12.50
CA ASP A 213 -3.70 0.33 11.80
C ASP A 213 -2.32 -0.30 11.56
N ILE A 214 -1.75 -1.01 12.54
CA ILE A 214 -0.49 -1.77 12.39
C ILE A 214 -0.64 -2.87 11.33
N ALA A 215 -1.73 -3.64 11.37
CA ALA A 215 -1.99 -4.69 10.39
C ALA A 215 -2.14 -4.13 8.97
N ARG A 216 -2.83 -3.00 8.80
CA ARG A 216 -2.95 -2.31 7.51
C ARG A 216 -1.59 -1.80 7.02
N PHE A 217 -0.76 -1.23 7.90
CA PHE A 217 0.59 -0.79 7.55
C PHE A 217 1.45 -1.95 7.05
N ILE A 218 1.51 -3.07 7.79
CA ILE A 218 2.30 -4.25 7.40
C ILE A 218 1.81 -4.79 6.06
N LYS A 219 0.49 -4.89 5.88
CA LYS A 219 -0.09 -5.32 4.59
C LYS A 219 0.30 -4.37 3.46
N ALA A 220 0.23 -3.06 3.67
CA ALA A 220 0.60 -2.07 2.66
C ALA A 220 2.10 -2.08 2.32
N ALA A 221 2.95 -2.38 3.30
CA ALA A 221 4.41 -2.51 3.15
C ALA A 221 4.84 -3.83 2.51
N SER A 222 4.03 -4.88 2.64
CA SER A 222 4.34 -6.22 2.13
C SER A 222 4.29 -6.29 0.60
N LEU A 223 4.97 -7.30 0.04
CA LEU A 223 4.93 -7.61 -1.39
C LEU A 223 3.82 -8.63 -1.75
N GLN A 224 2.91 -8.92 -0.82
CA GLN A 224 1.80 -9.87 -1.04
C GLN A 224 0.89 -9.38 -2.16
N GLY A 225 0.57 -10.26 -3.11
CA GLY A 225 -0.17 -9.97 -4.35
C GLY A 225 0.68 -9.75 -5.61
N LEU A 226 2.01 -9.68 -5.50
CA LEU A 226 2.94 -9.57 -6.65
C LEU A 226 3.80 -10.83 -6.86
N VAL A 227 3.90 -11.70 -5.86
CA VAL A 227 4.63 -12.97 -5.90
C VAL A 227 3.60 -14.11 -5.82
N GLN A 228 3.73 -15.13 -6.66
CA GLN A 228 2.81 -16.28 -6.72
C GLN A 228 2.57 -16.86 -5.31
N GLU A 229 1.36 -16.70 -4.78
CA GLU A 229 1.01 -17.04 -3.38
C GLU A 229 1.08 -18.55 -3.09
N ASP A 230 0.95 -19.40 -4.12
CA ASP A 230 0.80 -20.85 -3.95
C ASP A 230 2.08 -21.59 -3.50
N THR A 231 3.26 -20.99 -3.68
CA THR A 231 4.55 -21.59 -3.24
C THR A 231 5.09 -21.00 -1.96
N LEU A 232 4.79 -19.74 -1.63
CA LEU A 232 5.29 -19.08 -0.41
C LEU A 232 4.70 -19.71 0.86
N CYS A 233 3.39 -20.01 0.88
CA CYS A 233 2.70 -20.51 2.07
C CYS A 233 3.17 -21.90 2.52
N LYS A 234 3.80 -22.70 1.66
CA LYS A 234 4.26 -24.05 2.00
C LYS A 234 5.67 -24.08 2.58
N ALA A 235 6.54 -23.14 2.19
CA ALA A 235 7.91 -23.06 2.70
C ALA A 235 8.04 -22.37 4.07
N ILE A 236 7.04 -21.57 4.47
CA ILE A 236 7.02 -20.81 5.74
C ILE A 236 6.72 -21.71 6.96
N SER A 237 6.22 -22.94 6.75
CA SER A 237 5.76 -23.81 7.83
C SER A 237 6.88 -24.57 8.57
N GLU A 238 8.13 -24.57 8.10
CA GLU A 238 9.18 -25.44 8.64
C GLU A 238 10.28 -24.73 9.45
N ASP A 239 10.49 -23.41 9.27
CA ASP A 239 11.45 -22.65 10.09
C ASP A 239 10.72 -21.90 11.20
N SER A 240 11.08 -22.23 12.44
CA SER A 240 10.61 -21.62 13.68
C SER A 240 11.03 -20.15 13.79
N HIS A 241 10.46 -19.28 12.95
CA HIS A 241 10.63 -17.84 13.07
C HIS A 241 9.71 -17.32 14.17
N SER A 242 10.29 -17.06 15.34
CA SER A 242 9.63 -16.40 16.47
C SER A 242 8.89 -15.14 15.98
N SER A 243 7.57 -15.04 16.20
CA SER A 243 6.75 -13.90 15.77
C SER A 243 7.31 -12.58 16.30
N LEU A 244 7.16 -11.50 15.52
CA LEU A 244 7.48 -10.15 15.98
C LEU A 244 6.39 -9.72 16.97
N ILE A 245 6.74 -9.52 18.24
CA ILE A 245 5.76 -9.09 19.24
C ILE A 245 5.94 -7.59 19.44
N ILE A 246 4.83 -6.86 19.30
CA ILE A 246 4.73 -5.41 19.53
C ILE A 246 3.89 -5.22 20.79
N ASP A 247 4.54 -4.84 21.89
CA ASP A 247 3.86 -4.52 23.15
C ASP A 247 3.65 -3.00 23.26
N CYS A 248 2.39 -2.59 23.10
CA CYS A 248 1.97 -1.19 23.19
C CYS A 248 1.64 -0.74 24.63
N SER A 249 1.92 -1.55 25.65
CA SER A 249 1.75 -1.16 27.05
C SER A 249 2.70 -0.01 27.47
N THR A 250 3.76 0.20 26.70
CA THR A 250 4.73 1.30 26.87
C THR A 250 4.66 2.28 25.70
N SER A 251 5.06 3.53 25.92
CA SER A 251 5.22 4.54 24.87
C SER A 251 6.69 5.03 24.85
N PRO A 252 7.46 4.76 23.77
CA PRO A 252 7.10 3.98 22.58
C PRO A 252 6.90 2.47 22.87
N PRO A 253 6.24 1.71 21.97
CA PRO A 253 6.05 0.28 22.12
C PRO A 253 7.36 -0.48 22.25
N THR A 254 7.35 -1.56 23.03
CA THR A 254 8.50 -2.47 23.17
C THR A 254 8.38 -3.59 22.13
N LEU A 255 9.45 -3.83 21.36
CA LEU A 255 9.49 -4.88 20.34
C LEU A 255 10.42 -6.02 20.77
N THR A 256 9.92 -7.25 20.76
CA THR A 256 10.73 -8.46 20.96
C THR A 256 10.87 -9.26 19.67
N ASN A 257 11.93 -10.06 19.54
CA ASN A 257 12.29 -10.75 18.29
C ASN A 257 12.49 -9.78 17.11
N LYS A 258 13.02 -8.59 17.41
CA LYS A 258 13.25 -7.53 16.43
C LYS A 258 14.41 -7.93 15.50
N VAL A 259 14.13 -7.89 14.20
CA VAL A 259 15.12 -8.08 13.14
C VAL A 259 14.96 -6.91 12.19
N SER A 260 16.07 -6.32 11.79
CA SER A 260 16.12 -5.26 10.78
C SER A 260 17.40 -5.43 9.98
N ASN A 261 17.48 -4.78 8.83
CA ASN A 261 18.65 -4.74 7.98
C ASN A 261 18.94 -3.29 7.56
N ARG A 262 20.09 -3.07 6.90
CA ARG A 262 20.50 -1.72 6.48
C ARG A 262 19.47 -1.09 5.56
N PHE A 263 18.95 -1.89 4.62
CA PHE A 263 17.91 -1.45 3.69
C PHE A 263 16.71 -0.83 4.42
N CYS A 264 16.08 -1.54 5.35
CA CYS A 264 14.93 -1.01 6.11
C CYS A 264 15.30 0.21 6.97
N ASN A 265 16.51 0.25 7.52
CA ASN A 265 16.96 1.35 8.35
C ASN A 265 17.15 2.66 7.56
N ASP A 266 17.61 2.57 6.31
CA ASP A 266 17.84 3.73 5.44
C ASP A 266 16.53 4.50 5.15
N TRP A 267 15.38 3.82 5.20
CA TRP A 267 14.07 4.45 5.00
C TRP A 267 13.48 5.13 6.24
N ILE A 268 13.99 4.84 7.45
CA ILE A 268 13.40 5.34 8.71
C ILE A 268 13.30 6.86 8.70
N GLN A 269 14.39 7.55 8.33
CA GLN A 269 14.42 9.02 8.34
C GLN A 269 13.42 9.64 7.38
N ALA A 270 13.20 9.03 6.20
CA ALA A 270 12.20 9.51 5.25
C ALA A 270 10.79 9.43 5.85
N PHE A 271 10.45 8.31 6.52
CA PHE A 271 9.17 8.15 7.21
C PHE A 271 8.99 9.18 8.35
N LEU A 272 10.00 9.36 9.20
CA LEU A 272 9.94 10.31 10.30
C LEU A 272 9.74 11.75 9.81
N ASN A 273 10.55 12.18 8.82
CA ASN A 273 10.45 13.52 8.24
C ASN A 273 9.07 13.79 7.60
N ALA A 274 8.49 12.78 6.92
CA ALA A 274 7.16 12.91 6.32
C ALA A 274 6.04 12.92 7.38
N ALA A 275 6.22 12.18 8.48
CA ALA A 275 5.29 12.18 9.60
C ALA A 275 5.32 13.52 10.37
N GLU A 276 6.48 14.12 10.58
CA GLU A 276 6.62 15.45 11.19
C GLU A 276 5.92 16.54 10.37
N ARG A 277 5.95 16.43 9.04
CA ARG A 277 5.24 17.34 8.12
C ARG A 277 3.73 17.08 8.01
N PHE A 278 3.20 16.10 8.76
CA PHE A 278 1.79 15.70 8.74
C PHE A 278 1.26 15.40 7.32
N ASN A 279 2.06 14.73 6.48
CA ASN A 279 1.68 14.43 5.10
C ASN A 279 1.48 12.90 4.89
N PRO A 280 0.26 12.37 5.05
CA PRO A 280 -0.01 10.94 4.88
C PRO A 280 0.12 10.47 3.42
N PHE A 281 -0.04 11.36 2.45
CA PHE A 281 0.15 11.05 1.03
C PHE A 281 1.62 10.87 0.69
N LEU A 282 2.49 11.74 1.22
CA LEU A 282 3.94 11.58 1.11
C LEU A 282 4.39 10.28 1.80
N LEU A 283 3.84 9.97 2.98
CA LEU A 283 4.11 8.70 3.65
C LEU A 283 3.74 7.49 2.79
N ARG A 284 2.58 7.52 2.11
CA ARG A 284 2.21 6.46 1.16
C ARG A 284 3.17 6.40 -0.02
N GLN A 285 3.59 7.53 -0.58
CA GLN A 285 4.56 7.56 -1.67
C GLN A 285 5.92 6.99 -1.26
N ILE A 286 6.42 7.33 -0.07
CA ILE A 286 7.64 6.75 0.48
C ILE A 286 7.50 5.23 0.63
N LEU A 287 6.34 4.75 1.11
CA LEU A 287 6.06 3.33 1.22
C LEU A 287 6.02 2.61 -0.14
N GLU A 288 5.42 3.23 -1.15
CA GLU A 288 5.42 2.69 -2.52
C GLU A 288 6.84 2.66 -3.10
N ASN A 289 7.65 3.70 -2.89
CA ASN A 289 9.05 3.73 -3.33
C ASN A 289 9.90 2.66 -2.64
N PHE A 290 9.70 2.47 -1.34
CA PHE A 290 10.31 1.38 -0.57
C PHE A 290 10.00 0.02 -1.20
N LYS A 291 8.73 -0.26 -1.52
CA LYS A 291 8.32 -1.50 -2.19
C LYS A 291 8.94 -1.63 -3.58
N LEU A 292 8.89 -0.57 -4.39
CA LEU A 292 9.46 -0.57 -5.73
C LEU A 292 10.94 -0.93 -5.70
N LYS A 293 11.71 -0.36 -4.76
CA LYS A 293 13.12 -0.70 -4.59
C LYS A 293 13.32 -2.15 -4.17
N ALA A 294 12.53 -2.66 -3.22
CA ALA A 294 12.58 -4.07 -2.82
C ALA A 294 12.26 -5.03 -3.98
N ILE A 295 11.27 -4.69 -4.82
CA ILE A 295 10.89 -5.46 -6.02
C ILE A 295 12.01 -5.44 -7.06
N GLN A 296 12.64 -4.28 -7.29
CA GLN A 296 13.77 -4.16 -8.20
C GLN A 296 14.94 -5.05 -7.74
N ASP A 297 15.28 -4.99 -6.46
CA ASP A 297 16.37 -5.78 -5.90
C ASP A 297 16.07 -7.29 -5.95
N MET A 298 14.81 -7.69 -5.73
CA MET A 298 14.35 -9.07 -5.91
C MET A 298 14.50 -9.54 -7.36
N ASN A 299 14.08 -8.74 -8.34
CA ASN A 299 14.19 -9.07 -9.75
C ASN A 299 15.65 -9.14 -10.22
N ASN A 300 16.51 -8.27 -9.68
CA ASN A 300 17.95 -8.32 -9.92
C ASN A 300 18.55 -9.62 -9.38
N LEU A 301 18.21 -10.01 -8.15
CA LEU A 301 18.66 -11.28 -7.56
C LEU A 301 18.23 -12.48 -8.42
N LYS A 302 16.97 -12.54 -8.86
CA LYS A 302 16.47 -13.62 -9.74
C LYS A 302 17.28 -13.74 -11.02
N ARG A 303 17.65 -12.61 -11.63
CA ARG A 303 18.50 -12.57 -12.83
C ARG A 303 19.91 -13.07 -12.52
N PHE A 304 20.49 -12.66 -11.40
CA PHE A 304 21.82 -13.12 -10.98
C PHE A 304 21.86 -14.61 -10.68
N ILE A 305 20.86 -15.17 -9.98
CA ILE A 305 20.79 -16.61 -9.69
C ILE A 305 20.80 -17.42 -10.98
N ARG A 306 19.96 -17.07 -11.96
CA ARG A 306 19.94 -17.74 -13.26
C ARG A 306 21.28 -17.66 -14.01
N GLN A 307 21.99 -16.54 -13.89
CA GLN A 307 23.31 -16.41 -14.52
C GLN A 307 24.39 -17.19 -13.76
N ALA A 308 24.28 -17.29 -12.44
CA ALA A 308 25.22 -17.99 -11.58
C ALA A 308 25.22 -19.51 -11.82
N GLU A 309 24.11 -20.08 -12.34
CA GLU A 309 24.05 -21.48 -12.82
C GLU A 309 25.11 -21.78 -13.88
N MET A 310 25.48 -20.76 -14.68
CA MET A 310 26.38 -20.93 -15.82
C MET A 310 27.75 -20.25 -15.63
N SER A 311 27.95 -19.48 -14.54
CA SER A 311 29.16 -18.66 -14.38
C SER A 311 29.50 -18.33 -12.92
N HIS A 312 30.70 -18.73 -12.49
CA HIS A 312 31.26 -18.32 -11.20
C HIS A 312 31.48 -16.80 -11.08
N TYR A 313 31.71 -16.10 -12.19
CA TYR A 313 31.80 -14.64 -12.19
C TYR A 313 30.43 -14.00 -11.88
N ALA A 314 29.35 -14.56 -12.43
CA ALA A 314 28.00 -14.11 -12.09
C ALA A 314 27.65 -14.39 -10.63
N LEU A 315 28.10 -15.52 -10.08
CA LEU A 315 27.98 -15.81 -8.65
C LEU A 315 28.68 -14.76 -7.79
N PHE A 316 29.92 -14.39 -8.12
CA PHE A 316 30.65 -13.34 -7.42
C PHE A 316 29.94 -11.97 -7.49
N ARG A 317 29.42 -11.58 -8.66
CA ARG A 317 28.62 -10.35 -8.79
C ARG A 317 27.34 -10.39 -7.95
N CYS A 318 26.71 -11.56 -7.83
CA CYS A 318 25.57 -11.76 -6.95
C CYS A 318 25.95 -11.50 -5.48
N CYS A 319 27.10 -12.02 -5.00
CA CYS A 319 27.60 -11.73 -3.67
C CYS A 319 27.80 -10.23 -3.44
N LEU A 320 28.48 -9.54 -4.36
CA LEU A 320 28.72 -8.09 -4.25
C LEU A 320 27.41 -7.30 -4.20
N PHE A 321 26.43 -7.69 -5.02
CA PHE A 321 25.10 -7.08 -5.00
C PHE A 321 24.39 -7.28 -3.65
N LEU A 322 24.40 -8.49 -3.10
CA LEU A 322 23.76 -8.78 -1.80
C LEU A 322 24.43 -8.02 -0.64
N GLN A 323 25.75 -7.81 -0.72
CA GLN A 323 26.49 -7.00 0.25
C GLN A 323 26.14 -5.51 0.16
N SER A 324 25.93 -4.98 -1.05
CA SER A 324 25.70 -3.55 -1.29
C SER A 324 24.24 -3.13 -1.12
N CYS A 325 23.27 -3.98 -1.45
CA CYS A 325 21.84 -3.62 -1.38
C CYS A 325 21.31 -3.52 0.06
N GLY A 326 21.97 -4.16 1.03
CA GLY A 326 21.60 -4.08 2.45
C GLY A 326 20.32 -4.82 2.84
N ASN A 327 19.69 -5.52 1.89
CA ASN A 327 18.46 -6.31 2.05
C ASN A 327 18.70 -7.83 1.85
N GLY A 328 19.96 -8.27 1.91
CA GLY A 328 20.36 -9.61 1.47
C GLY A 328 19.67 -10.76 2.19
N ASP A 329 19.41 -10.62 3.49
CA ASP A 329 18.70 -11.60 4.32
C ASP A 329 17.27 -11.86 3.82
N VAL A 330 16.50 -10.79 3.62
CA VAL A 330 15.13 -10.83 3.09
C VAL A 330 15.10 -11.35 1.65
N LEU A 331 16.06 -10.91 0.82
CA LEU A 331 16.13 -11.30 -0.59
C LEU A 331 16.42 -12.79 -0.73
N LEU A 332 17.38 -13.33 0.03
CA LEU A 332 17.73 -14.75 0.01
C LEU A 332 16.60 -15.62 0.58
N GLN A 333 15.97 -15.21 1.69
CA GLN A 333 14.83 -15.91 2.27
C GLN A 333 13.69 -16.07 1.24
N ASN A 334 13.33 -14.98 0.55
CA ASN A 334 12.27 -14.99 -0.44
C ASN A 334 12.67 -15.76 -1.72
N ALA A 335 13.92 -15.62 -2.18
CA ALA A 335 14.41 -16.39 -3.33
C ALA A 335 14.41 -17.90 -3.04
N ARG A 336 14.74 -18.31 -1.81
CA ARG A 336 14.68 -19.71 -1.37
C ARG A 336 13.26 -20.25 -1.37
N ALA A 337 12.30 -19.47 -0.88
CA ALA A 337 10.89 -19.86 -0.92
C ALA A 337 10.41 -20.05 -2.38
N GLU A 338 10.73 -19.10 -3.27
CA GLU A 338 10.32 -19.14 -4.68
C GLU A 338 10.99 -20.27 -5.48
N HIS A 339 12.28 -20.55 -5.21
CA HIS A 339 13.07 -21.55 -5.93
C HIS A 339 13.16 -22.90 -5.22
N SER A 340 12.32 -23.15 -4.21
CA SER A 340 12.29 -24.39 -3.43
C SER A 340 12.17 -25.68 -4.28
N SER A 341 11.61 -25.60 -5.48
CA SER A 341 11.51 -26.71 -6.42
C SER A 341 12.70 -26.88 -7.37
N LEU A 342 13.69 -25.98 -7.33
CA LEU A 342 14.86 -25.96 -8.23
C LEU A 342 16.16 -26.23 -7.44
N PRO A 343 16.73 -27.44 -7.51
CA PRO A 343 17.92 -27.82 -6.75
C PRO A 343 19.16 -26.94 -7.04
N GLU A 344 19.37 -26.56 -8.30
CA GLU A 344 20.51 -25.76 -8.74
C GLU A 344 20.47 -24.35 -8.13
N ALA A 345 19.30 -23.70 -8.18
CA ALA A 345 19.07 -22.41 -7.58
C ALA A 345 19.20 -22.47 -6.04
N CYS A 346 18.69 -23.52 -5.40
CA CYS A 346 18.88 -23.76 -3.97
C CYS A 346 20.36 -23.92 -3.59
N GLY A 347 21.14 -24.64 -4.42
CA GLY A 347 22.58 -24.80 -4.22
C GLY A 347 23.32 -23.47 -4.29
N ILE A 348 22.98 -22.63 -5.28
CA ILE A 348 23.54 -21.27 -5.41
C ILE A 348 23.18 -20.42 -4.19
N ILE A 349 21.92 -20.42 -3.76
CA ILE A 349 21.46 -19.66 -2.59
C ILE A 349 22.24 -20.07 -1.34
N LYS A 350 22.43 -21.38 -1.11
CA LYS A 350 23.19 -21.88 0.05
C LYS A 350 24.63 -21.39 0.04
N VAL A 351 25.30 -21.40 -1.12
CA VAL A 351 26.67 -20.88 -1.26
C VAL A 351 26.71 -19.37 -0.97
N LEU A 352 25.71 -18.61 -1.43
CA LEU A 352 25.60 -17.17 -1.14
C LEU A 352 25.39 -16.92 0.36
N GLU A 353 24.54 -17.70 1.03
CA GLU A 353 24.32 -17.64 2.48
C GLU A 353 25.61 -17.93 3.26
N GLU A 354 26.35 -18.98 2.89
CA GLU A 354 27.62 -19.35 3.52
C GLU A 354 28.66 -18.22 3.35
N PHE A 355 28.82 -17.69 2.14
CA PHE A 355 29.78 -16.63 1.86
C PHE A 355 29.47 -15.33 2.65
N LEU A 356 28.19 -14.95 2.74
CA LEU A 356 27.78 -13.79 3.51
C LEU A 356 27.95 -14.01 5.03
N GLY A 357 27.74 -15.24 5.51
CA GLY A 357 27.96 -15.62 6.90
C GLY A 357 29.44 -15.56 7.32
N GLU A 358 30.34 -16.05 6.47
CA GLU A 358 31.79 -16.01 6.71
C GLU A 358 32.32 -14.57 6.76
N HIS A 359 31.86 -13.70 5.86
CA HIS A 359 32.23 -12.28 5.85
C HIS A 359 31.69 -11.51 7.07
N ALA A 360 30.50 -11.84 7.57
CA ALA A 360 29.97 -11.25 8.79
C ALA A 360 30.79 -11.62 10.05
N GLN A 361 31.38 -12.83 10.08
CA GLN A 361 32.26 -13.28 11.16
C GLN A 361 33.69 -12.75 11.04
N GLY A 362 34.20 -12.55 9.82
CA GLY A 362 35.53 -12.00 9.56
C GLY A 362 35.71 -10.51 9.90
N THR A 363 34.62 -9.77 10.14
CA THR A 363 34.66 -8.34 10.51
C THR A 363 34.70 -8.14 12.04
N LEU A 364 34.69 -9.22 12.83
CA LEU A 364 34.75 -9.21 14.30
C LEU A 364 36.15 -9.45 14.88
N TYR A 365 37.20 -9.42 14.06
CA TYR A 365 38.60 -9.58 14.49
C TYR A 365 39.44 -8.33 14.24
#